data_AF-A0A0X3BIY8-F1
#
_entry.id   AF-A0A0X3BIY8-F1
#
_cell.length_a   1.000
_cell.length_b   1.000
_cell.length_c   1.000
_cell.angle_alpha   90.00
_cell.angle_beta   90.00
_cell.angle_gamma   90.00
#
_symmetry.space_group_name_H-M   'P 1'
#
loop_
_entity.id
_entity.type
_entity.pdbx_description
1 polymer ?
#
loop_
_entity_poly.entity_id
_entity_poly.type
_entity_poly.pdbx_seq_one_letter_code
_entity_poly.pdbx_strand_id
1 'polypeptide(L)' 'MNDEKIRKAFEEYGIENEITCPQAFEISEKYSIPKMDIARYCNQHEPRIKIRSCQLGCFR' A
#
# COMPACT_ATOMS: atom_id res chain seq x y z
N MET A 1 6.79 -2.31 13.49
CA MET A 1 6.40 -1.66 12.22
C MET A 1 5.76 -0.34 12.58
N ASN A 2 5.99 0.72 11.80
CA ASN A 2 5.31 1.99 12.02
C ASN A 2 4.05 2.03 11.15
N ASP A 3 3.04 1.25 11.54
CA ASP A 3 1.74 1.16 10.86
C ASP A 3 1.08 2.54 10.69
N GLU A 4 1.33 3.45 11.64
CA GLU A 4 0.83 4.83 11.59
C GLU A 4 1.34 5.63 10.37
N LYS A 5 2.59 5.39 9.94
CA LYS A 5 3.16 6.06 8.75
C LYS A 5 2.47 5.58 7.48
N ILE A 6 2.21 4.27 7.39
CA ILE A 6 1.55 3.66 6.23
C ILE A 6 0.10 4.13 6.18
N ARG A 7 -0.60 4.17 7.32
CA ARG A 7 -1.98 4.66 7.41
C ARG A 7 -2.13 6.11 6.95
N LYS A 8 -1.25 7.01 7.40
CA LYS A 8 -1.25 8.41 6.94
C LYS A 8 -1.01 8.54 5.45
N ALA A 9 -0.07 7.76 4.91
CA ALA A 9 0.18 7.73 3.48
C ALA A 9 -1.05 7.24 2.70
N PHE A 10 -1.75 6.24 3.21
CA PHE A 10 -2.95 5.70 2.58
C PHE A 10 -4.10 6.70 2.62
N GLU A 11 -4.32 7.39 3.75
CA GLU A 11 -5.29 8.49 3.86
C GLU A 11 -5.01 9.62 2.86
N GLU A 12 -3.74 10.01 2.69
CA GLU A 12 -3.36 11.08 1.75
C GLU A 12 -3.63 10.70 0.29
N TYR A 13 -3.52 9.40 -0.04
CA TYR A 13 -3.84 8.87 -1.38
C TYR A 13 -5.31 8.47 -1.55
N GLY A 14 -6.15 8.59 -0.51
CA GLY A 14 -7.55 8.17 -0.54
C GLY A 14 -7.73 6.65 -0.64
N ILE A 15 -6.80 5.88 -0.06
CA ILE A 15 -6.79 4.42 -0.11
C ILE A 15 -7.50 3.87 1.12
N GLU A 16 -8.73 3.39 0.91
CA GLU A 16 -9.53 2.80 1.99
C GLU A 16 -9.47 1.27 1.99
N ASN A 17 -9.69 0.65 0.82
CA ASN A 17 -9.85 -0.81 0.70
C ASN A 17 -9.06 -1.44 -0.45
N GLU A 18 -8.57 -0.62 -1.39
CA GLU A 18 -7.81 -1.10 -2.54
C GLU A 18 -6.72 -0.13 -2.94
N ILE A 19 -5.56 -0.66 -3.31
CA ILE A 19 -4.38 0.09 -3.73
C ILE A 19 -3.86 -0.45 -5.05
N THR A 20 -3.36 0.41 -5.92
CA THR A 20 -2.69 -0.01 -7.15
C THR A 20 -1.18 -0.13 -6.95
N CYS A 21 -0.51 -0.98 -7.75
CA CYS A 21 0.96 -1.07 -7.71
C CYS A 21 1.66 0.29 -7.86
N PRO A 22 1.27 1.17 -8.81
CA PRO A 22 1.86 2.51 -8.92
C PRO A 22 1.75 3.32 -7.62
N GLN A 23 0.56 3.34 -7.00
CA GLN A 23 0.34 4.05 -5.74
C GLN A 23 1.20 3.49 -4.60
N ALA A 24 1.33 2.16 -4.50
CA ALA A 24 2.20 1.54 -3.50
C ALA A 24 3.67 1.91 -3.69
N PHE A 25 4.12 2.06 -4.95
CA PHE A 25 5.48 2.50 -5.26
C PHE A 25 5.67 3.99 -4.94
N GLU A 26 4.70 4.83 -5.28
CA GLU A 26 4.74 6.26 -5.00
C GLU A 26 4.76 6.53 -3.49
N ILE A 27 3.96 5.80 -2.71
CA ILE A 27 3.98 5.85 -1.23
C ILE A 27 5.35 5.40 -0.70
N SER A 28 5.91 4.33 -1.26
CA SER A 28 7.23 3.82 -0.87
C SER A 28 8.31 4.89 -1.04
N GLU A 29 8.32 5.60 -2.16
CA GLU A 29 9.30 6.64 -2.45
C GLU A 29 9.04 7.92 -1.64
N LYS A 30 7.79 8.41 -1.61
CA LYS A 30 7.39 9.64 -0.94
C LYS A 30 7.63 9.60 0.57
N TYR A 31 7.33 8.46 1.21
CA TYR A 31 7.46 8.32 2.65
C TYR A 31 8.71 7.53 3.07
N SER A 32 9.57 7.15 2.11
CA SER A 32 10.72 6.26 2.33
C SER A 32 10.35 5.01 3.13
N ILE A 33 9.20 4.41 2.79
CA ILE A 33 8.70 3.19 3.41
C ILE A 33 9.08 2.00 2.51
N PRO A 34 9.67 0.92 3.04
CA PRO A 34 9.93 -0.28 2.27
C PRO A 34 8.65 -0.84 1.64
N LYS A 35 8.69 -1.19 0.35
CA LYS A 35 7.55 -1.81 -0.36
C LYS A 35 7.06 -3.09 0.34
N MET A 36 8.00 -3.84 0.94
CA MET A 36 7.71 -5.01 1.77
C MET A 36 6.83 -4.67 2.96
N ASP A 37 7.06 -3.54 3.63
CA ASP A 37 6.25 -3.10 4.76
C ASP A 37 4.85 -2.69 4.30
N ILE A 38 4.74 -1.99 3.16
CA ILE A 38 3.45 -1.65 2.55
C ILE A 38 2.66 -2.92 2.19
N ALA A 39 3.30 -3.87 1.51
CA ALA A 39 2.66 -5.14 1.15
C ALA A 39 2.23 -5.94 2.39
N ARG A 40 3.08 -5.98 3.42
CA ARG A 40 2.76 -6.64 4.67
C ARG A 40 1.62 -5.94 5.41
N TYR A 41 1.60 -4.62 5.43
CA TYR A 41 0.49 -3.83 5.97
C TYR A 41 -0.82 -4.15 5.23
N CYS A 42 -0.83 -4.15 3.89
CA CYS A 42 -2.01 -4.52 3.11
C CYS A 42 -2.54 -5.94 3.44
N ASN A 43 -1.64 -6.89 3.72
CA ASN A 43 -2.00 -8.27 4.07
C ASN A 43 -2.42 -8.48 5.53
N GLN A 44 -1.85 -7.71 6.46
CA GLN A 44 -2.05 -7.86 7.91
C GLN A 44 -3.13 -6.92 8.47
N HIS A 45 -3.45 -5.82 7.79
CA HIS A 45 -4.42 -4.85 8.24
C HIS A 45 -5.88 -5.31 8.00
N GLU A 46 -6.80 -4.88 8.87
CA GLU A 46 -8.24 -5.09 8.74
C GLU A 46 -8.96 -3.73 8.66
N PRO A 47 -9.79 -3.48 7.61
CA PRO A 47 -10.06 -4.36 6.47
C PRO A 47 -8.81 -4.58 5.59
N ARG A 48 -8.74 -5.76 4.95
CA ARG A 48 -7.61 -6.13 4.08
C ARG A 48 -7.61 -5.25 2.85
N ILE A 49 -6.46 -4.67 2.56
CA ILE A 49 -6.31 -3.77 1.42
C ILE A 49 -5.92 -4.62 0.21
N LYS A 50 -6.79 -4.65 -0.80
CA LYS A 50 -6.56 -5.44 -2.01
C LYS A 50 -5.64 -4.69 -2.96
N ILE A 51 -4.57 -5.35 -3.39
CA ILE A 51 -3.71 -4.80 -4.44
C ILE A 51 -4.37 -5.09 -5.80
N ARG A 52 -4.68 -4.03 -6.56
CA ARG A 52 -5.26 -4.10 -7.91
C ARG A 52 -4.27 -3.59 -8.95
N SER A 53 -4.44 -4.02 -10.20
CA SER A 53 -3.64 -3.54 -11.34
C SER A 53 -2.13 -3.58 -11.08
N CYS A 54 -1.61 -4.79 -10.80
CA CYS A 54 -0.18 -4.98 -10.65
C CYS A 54 0.54 -4.67 -11.97
N GLN A 55 1.52 -3.76 -11.96
CA GLN A 55 2.30 -3.45 -13.17
C GLN A 55 3.06 -4.67 -13.73
N LEU A 56 3.35 -5.65 -12.88
CA LEU A 56 3.97 -6.92 -13.25
C LEU A 56 2.95 -7.99 -13.70
N GLY A 57 1.66 -7.67 -13.71
CA GLY A 57 0.58 -8.60 -14.05
C GLY A 57 0.30 -9.69 -13.00
N CYS A 58 0.89 -9.60 -11.80
CA CYS A 58 0.79 -10.63 -10.77
C CYS A 58 -0.59 -10.72 -10.08
N PHE A 59 -1.39 -9.65 -10.12
CA PHE A 59 -2.68 -9.58 -9.45
C PHE A 59 -3.75 -9.11 -10.44
N ARG A 60 -4.75 -9.95 -10.72
CA ARG A 60 -5.97 -9.65 -11.48
C ARG A 60 -7.10 -9.27 -10.52
#